data_AF-A0A1B2FE07-F1
#
_entry.id   AF-A0A1B2FE07-F1
#
_cell.length_a   1.000
_cell.length_b   1.000
_cell.length_c   1.000
_cell.angle_alpha   90.00
_cell.angle_beta   90.00
_cell.angle_gamma   90.00
#
_symmetry.space_group_name_H-M   'P 1'
#
loop_
_entity.id
_entity.type
_entity.pdbx_description
1 polymer ?
#
loop_
_entity_poly.entity_id
_entity_poly.type
_entity_poly.pdbx_seq_one_letter_code
_entity_poly.pdbx_strand_id
1 'polypeptide(L)' 'MSTQPTDYQDVLKSSALHYLQRHQAEHLSGDSQLFTRAVCHLVADHNVSDPTAEKAVYLAMTDLGLGVADRSPPRAART' A
#
# COMPACT_ATOMS: atom_id res chain seq x y z
N MET A 1 -3.10 2.69 -27.45
CA MET A 1 -3.00 2.03 -26.14
C MET A 1 -2.94 3.13 -25.10
N SER A 2 -4.08 3.56 -24.58
CA SER A 2 -4.13 4.58 -23.54
C SER A 2 -3.75 3.89 -22.24
N THR A 3 -2.49 4.00 -21.84
CA THR A 3 -2.02 3.57 -20.52
C THR A 3 -2.81 4.36 -19.49
N GLN A 4 -3.80 3.72 -18.89
CA GLN A 4 -4.75 4.39 -18.02
C GLN A 4 -4.03 4.81 -16.73
N PRO A 5 -4.39 5.95 -16.13
CA PRO A 5 -3.87 6.35 -14.82
C PRO A 5 -4.18 5.32 -13.73
N THR A 6 -5.16 4.43 -13.93
CA THR A 6 -5.46 3.30 -13.06
C THR A 6 -4.32 2.30 -13.00
N ASP A 7 -3.73 1.89 -14.12
CA ASP A 7 -2.62 0.93 -14.13
C ASP A 7 -1.41 1.50 -13.39
N TYR A 8 -1.15 2.80 -13.54
CA TYR A 8 -0.07 3.46 -12.83
C TYR A 8 -0.26 3.44 -11.32
N GLN A 9 -1.45 3.82 -10.82
CA GLN A 9 -1.72 3.74 -9.39
C GLN A 9 -1.72 2.31 -8.86
N ASP A 10 -2.19 1.35 -9.65
CA ASP A 10 -2.23 -0.06 -9.26
C ASP A 10 -0.80 -0.63 -9.12
N VAL A 11 0.12 -0.23 -10.02
CA VAL A 11 1.54 -0.55 -9.92
C VAL A 11 2.17 0.09 -8.67
N LEU A 12 1.92 1.37 -8.40
CA LEU A 12 2.42 2.02 -7.18
C LEU A 12 1.90 1.32 -5.91
N LYS A 13 0.60 1.01 -5.89
CA LYS A 13 -0.05 0.35 -4.75
C LYS A 13 0.51 -1.07 -4.56
N SER A 14 0.66 -1.85 -5.62
CA SER A 14 1.20 -3.21 -5.55
C SER A 14 2.66 -3.24 -5.09
N SER A 15 3.50 -2.31 -5.55
CA SER A 15 4.87 -2.15 -5.00
C SER A 15 4.86 -1.78 -3.52
N ALA A 16 4.01 -0.83 -3.10
CA ALA A 16 3.85 -0.47 -1.69
C ALA A 16 3.41 -1.67 -0.84
N LEU A 17 2.42 -2.43 -1.31
CA LEU A 17 1.91 -3.64 -0.65
C LEU A 17 3.02 -4.67 -0.44
N HIS A 18 3.82 -4.92 -1.47
CA HIS A 18 4.88 -5.92 -1.40
C HIS A 18 5.97 -5.51 -0.39
N TYR A 19 6.32 -4.22 -0.36
CA TYR A 19 7.23 -3.67 0.66
C TYR A 19 6.64 -3.81 2.08
N LEU A 20 5.37 -3.47 2.27
CA LEU A 20 4.68 -3.56 3.57
C LEU A 20 4.57 -5.01 4.06
N GLN A 21 4.19 -5.96 3.20
CA GLN A 21 4.10 -7.38 3.54
C GLN A 21 5.45 -7.98 3.92
N ARG A 22 6.49 -7.66 3.14
CA ARG A 22 7.85 -8.12 3.42
C ARG A 22 8.38 -7.52 4.73
N HIS A 23 8.09 -6.24 4.95
CA HIS A 23 8.41 -5.57 6.21
C HIS A 23 7.67 -6.16 7.41
N GLN A 24 6.38 -6.52 7.29
CA GLN A 24 5.64 -7.22 8.35
C GLN A 24 6.18 -8.63 8.63
N ALA A 25 6.65 -9.32 7.60
CA ALA A 25 7.25 -10.64 7.75
C ALA A 25 8.62 -10.58 8.44
N GLU A 26 9.41 -9.53 8.18
CA GLU A 26 10.74 -9.33 8.77
C GLU A 26 10.70 -8.62 10.14
N HIS A 27 9.76 -7.69 10.34
CA HIS A 27 9.58 -6.92 11.57
C HIS A 27 8.19 -7.20 12.17
N LEU A 28 8.18 -7.81 13.37
CA LEU A 28 7.01 -8.26 14.15
C LEU A 28 6.05 -7.16 14.66
N SER A 29 5.84 -6.09 13.89
CA SER A 29 5.02 -4.92 14.18
C SER A 29 5.67 -3.93 15.15
N GLY A 30 5.75 -2.66 14.74
CA GLY A 30 6.19 -1.57 15.60
C GLY A 30 7.05 -0.50 14.95
N ASP A 31 7.28 -0.56 13.63
CA ASP A 31 8.01 0.52 12.97
C ASP A 31 7.04 1.67 12.64
N SER A 32 6.97 2.65 13.55
CA SER A 32 6.19 3.88 13.35
C SER A 32 6.62 4.65 12.09
N GLN A 33 7.81 4.35 11.54
CA GLN A 33 8.34 4.94 10.32
C GLN A 33 8.05 4.09 9.07
N LEU A 34 7.29 3.00 9.18
CA LEU A 34 6.91 2.14 8.05
C LEU A 34 6.25 2.95 6.93
N PHE A 35 5.34 3.87 7.30
CA PHE A 35 4.67 4.75 6.33
C PHE A 35 5.70 5.60 5.58
N THR A 36 6.54 6.35 6.30
CA THR A 36 7.57 7.21 5.70
C THR A 36 8.57 6.42 4.85
N ARG A 37 8.99 5.23 5.30
CA ARG A 37 9.90 4.37 4.53
C ARG A 37 9.28 3.86 3.25
N ALA A 38 8.02 3.41 3.30
CA ALA A 38 7.29 2.99 2.11
C ALA A 38 7.10 4.17 1.15
N VAL A 39 6.82 5.39 1.66
CA VAL A 39 6.72 6.61 0.83
C VAL A 39 8.04 6.92 0.15
N CYS A 40 9.15 7.00 0.90
CA CYS A 40 10.47 7.23 0.32
C CYS A 40 10.86 6.14 -0.69
N HIS A 41 10.50 4.87 -0.43
CA HIS A 41 10.75 3.79 -1.37
C HIS A 41 9.99 4.00 -2.68
N LEU A 42 8.70 4.36 -2.64
CA LEU A 42 7.93 4.66 -3.85
C LEU A 42 8.48 5.88 -4.60
N VAL A 43 8.85 6.94 -3.88
CA VAL A 43 9.46 8.14 -4.48
C VAL A 43 10.78 7.79 -5.17
N ALA A 44 11.62 6.96 -4.54
CA ALA A 44 12.91 6.56 -5.11
C ALA A 44 12.77 5.56 -6.28
N ASP A 45 11.88 4.58 -6.17
CA ASP A 45 11.74 3.47 -7.13
C ASP A 45 10.87 3.84 -8.34
N HIS A 46 9.84 4.67 -8.12
CA HIS A 46 8.87 5.05 -9.15
C HIS A 46 8.93 6.53 -9.54
N ASN A 47 9.84 7.30 -8.93
CA ASN A 47 10.07 8.72 -9.22
C ASN A 47 8.79 9.57 -9.17
N VAL A 48 7.88 9.20 -8.26
CA VAL A 48 6.62 9.90 -7.99
C VAL A 48 6.81 11.06 -7.03
N SER A 49 5.91 12.04 -7.07
CA SER A 49 5.85 13.08 -6.04
C SER A 49 5.46 12.49 -4.68
N ASP A 50 6.02 13.05 -3.60
CA ASP A 50 5.67 12.70 -2.21
C ASP A 50 4.15 12.57 -1.96
N PRO A 51 3.28 13.53 -2.32
CA PRO A 51 1.84 13.41 -2.05
C PRO A 51 1.16 12.25 -2.80
N THR A 52 1.74 11.80 -3.93
CA THR A 52 1.25 10.65 -4.69
C THR A 52 1.68 9.34 -4.02
N ALA A 53 2.94 9.26 -3.57
CA ALA A 53 3.46 8.14 -2.82
C ALA A 53 2.72 7.96 -1.47
N GLU A 54 2.51 9.05 -0.73
CA GLU A 54 1.74 9.05 0.53
C GLU A 54 0.34 8.47 0.35
N LYS A 55 -0.38 8.89 -0.70
CA LYS A 55 -1.71 8.35 -1.02
C LYS A 55 -1.65 6.86 -1.36
N ALA A 56 -0.68 6.42 -2.17
CA ALA A 56 -0.55 5.02 -2.56
C ALA A 56 -0.24 4.12 -1.36
N VAL A 57 0.68 4.55 -0.49
CA VAL A 57 1.03 3.83 0.75
C VAL A 57 -0.14 3.81 1.73
N TYR A 58 -0.85 4.92 1.90
CA TYR A 58 -2.04 4.97 2.75
C TYR A 58 -3.13 4.00 2.29
N LEU A 59 -3.37 3.95 0.97
CA LEU A 59 -4.29 2.99 0.37
C LEU A 59 -3.81 1.55 0.57
N ALA A 60 -2.52 1.26 0.37
CA ALA A 60 -1.93 -0.06 0.58
C ALA A 60 -2.02 -0.53 2.05
N MET A 61 -1.75 0.36 3.01
CA MET A 61 -1.88 0.04 4.44
C MET A 61 -3.34 -0.21 4.84
N THR A 62 -4.28 0.55 4.26
CA THR A 62 -5.72 0.32 4.47
C THR A 62 -6.16 -1.03 3.89
N ASP A 63 -5.65 -1.38 2.71
CA ASP A 63 -5.93 -2.65 2.02
C ASP A 63 -5.40 -3.87 2.78
N LEU A 64 -4.21 -3.75 3.39
CA LEU A 64 -3.62 -4.78 4.27
C LEU A 64 -4.26 -4.84 5.67
N GLY A 65 -5.21 -3.95 5.98
CA GLY A 65 -5.78 -3.85 7.32
C GLY A 65 -4.79 -3.35 8.39
N LEU A 66 -3.67 -2.75 7.97
CA LEU A 66 -2.69 -2.09 8.85
C LEU A 66 -3.21 -0.75 9.40
N GLY A 67 -4.19 -0.14 8.72
CA GLY A 67 -4.89 1.05 9.19
C GLY A 67 -6.25 0.70 9.80
N VAL A 68 -6.42 1.01 11.09
CA VAL A 68 -7.58 1.07 12.03
C VAL A 68 -9.00 0.58 11.63
N ALA A 69 -9.40 0.36 10.39
CA ALA A 69 -10.76 -0.04 10.04
C ALA A 69 -10.85 -1.50 9.63
N ASP A 70 -11.14 -2.33 10.63
CA ASP A 70 -12.03 -3.49 10.51
C ASP A 70 -13.16 -3.23 9.49
N ARG A 71 -12.97 -3.70 8.25
CA ARG A 71 -14.06 -3.92 7.31
C ARG A 71 -13.77 -5.18 6.50
N SER A 72 -13.99 -6.30 7.16
CA SER A 72 -14.47 -7.49 6.50
C SER A 72 -15.93 -7.24 6.10
N PRO A 73 -16.32 -7.10 4.82
CA PRO A 73 -17.70 -7.39 4.48
C PRO A 73 -17.89 -8.90 4.64
N PRO A 74 -19.00 -9.36 5.26
CA PRO A 74 -19.24 -10.79 5.38
C PRO A 74 -19.29 -11.35 3.97
N ARG A 75 -18.38 -12.27 3.67
CA ARG A 75 -18.43 -13.10 2.46
C ARG A 75 -19.79 -13.78 2.49
N ALA A 76 -20.72 -13.23 1.70
CA ALA A 76 -22.07 -13.76 1.57
C ALA A 76 -21.93 -15.25 1.24
N ALA A 77 -22.31 -16.08 2.21
CA ALA A 77 -22.43 -17.52 2.03
C ALA A 77 -23.49 -17.72 0.95
N ARG A 78 -23.00 -18.11 -0.23
CA ARG A 78 -23.82 -18.57 -1.33
C ARG A 78 -24.17 -20.03 -1.03
N THR A 79 -25.46 -20.33 -1.21
CA THR A 79 -26.14 -21.63 -1.26
C THR A 79 -26.56 -22.25 0.07
#